data_AF-A0A5K1K813-F1
#
_entry.id   AF-A0A5K1K813-F1
#
_cell.length_a   1.000
_cell.length_b   1.000
_cell.length_c   1.000
_cell.angle_alpha   90.00
_cell.angle_beta   90.00
_cell.angle_gamma   90.00
#
_symmetry.space_group_name_H-M   'P 1'
#
loop_
_entity.id
_entity.type
_entity.pdbx_description
1 polymer ?
#
loop_
_entity_poly.entity_id
_entity_poly.type
_entity_poly.pdbx_seq_one_letter_code
_entity_poly.pdbx_strand_id
1 'polypeptide(L)'
;MKIVGFNNESIEGDTMWDASSVIENLMPVSRDPKGEVWRKLVDAGVFTGLTFTVLNFGAMITKGDDGDMTQDEAEAHGQLLPSAWSIPIEIMLNASSFCGNTATPTEKKMIADLRAQWGDMMRRPMYSLLPNDNRAAERGRTAHLAMRLTVLDPSFLSELAKPSDLTLTVCFRNWMHATSSLDIAVNSTLICSFLDEQHIPRYWKSYLASHPLPSLRHLIPRIVRGATVYYVQPGPRERKRNPQQAAEAIVNAFVSHLSILPHTESSDLDSELSFFHALLLPSKEDYRALLKAVAESTTVWPALVQAMRRAYQLEAEHAYWTALQIFFSTLHPLDTQAEFADVVIAHWATSGFFDVLEDSADFLLEVAAGPMTFSFILGVIQEFISRLGTDTRLLLRQRFRFPKLSAKLVPSMQPTVRQQMAFMRGSGDTGRPRADDPMWRYVALEGLVKLTEEIKRLQG
;
A
#
# COMPACT_ATOMS: atom_id res chain seq x y z
N MET A 1 37.37 -0.31 -3.65
CA MET A 1 37.96 -1.10 -4.75
C MET A 1 37.68 -0.37 -6.06
N LYS A 2 38.68 0.30 -6.65
CA LYS A 2 38.57 0.86 -8.01
C LYS A 2 39.15 -0.22 -8.92
N ILE A 3 38.33 -0.81 -9.79
CA ILE A 3 38.81 -1.74 -10.83
C ILE A 3 39.44 -0.86 -11.91
N VAL A 4 40.75 -0.97 -12.13
CA VAL A 4 41.50 -0.08 -13.05
C VAL A 4 42.27 -0.86 -14.13
N GLY A 5 42.22 -2.20 -14.13
CA GLY A 5 42.95 -3.03 -15.09
C GLY A 5 42.16 -3.34 -16.38
N PHE A 6 42.90 -3.53 -17.49
CA PHE A 6 42.38 -4.00 -18.79
C PHE A 6 41.68 -5.38 -18.72
N ASN A 7 41.90 -6.14 -17.64
CA ASN A 7 41.36 -7.50 -17.42
C ASN A 7 40.35 -7.60 -16.25
N ASN A 8 39.73 -6.51 -15.80
CA ASN A 8 38.81 -6.51 -14.64
C ASN A 8 39.47 -6.92 -13.30
N GLU A 9 40.75 -6.64 -13.11
CA GLU A 9 41.50 -6.93 -11.88
C GLU A 9 41.77 -5.68 -11.03
N SER A 10 41.85 -5.87 -9.70
CA SER A 10 42.34 -4.89 -8.73
C SER A 10 43.87 -4.76 -8.83
N ILE A 11 44.44 -3.73 -8.18
CA ILE A 11 45.90 -3.57 -8.08
C ILE A 11 46.55 -4.77 -7.35
N GLU A 12 45.78 -5.46 -6.51
CA GLU A 12 46.20 -6.62 -5.73
C GLU A 12 45.93 -7.95 -6.45
N GLY A 13 45.37 -7.90 -7.67
CA GLY A 13 45.07 -9.07 -8.50
C GLY A 13 43.69 -9.69 -8.25
N ASP A 14 42.85 -9.08 -7.40
CA ASP A 14 41.50 -9.56 -7.18
C ASP A 14 40.64 -9.36 -8.43
N THR A 15 39.84 -10.36 -8.74
CA THR A 15 38.91 -10.35 -9.86
C THR A 15 37.48 -10.12 -9.37
N MET A 16 36.53 -10.02 -10.31
CA MET A 16 35.10 -10.01 -9.95
C MET A 16 34.63 -11.33 -9.32
N TRP A 17 35.38 -12.43 -9.48
CA TRP A 17 35.05 -13.74 -8.90
C TRP A 17 35.21 -13.78 -7.38
N ASP A 18 36.20 -13.03 -6.87
CA ASP A 18 36.46 -12.90 -5.43
C ASP A 18 35.32 -12.17 -4.71
N ALA A 19 34.48 -11.43 -5.44
CA ALA A 19 33.33 -10.72 -4.88
C ALA A 19 32.34 -11.67 -4.20
N SER A 20 32.18 -12.90 -4.69
CA SER A 20 31.30 -13.92 -4.08
C SER A 20 31.79 -14.31 -2.68
N SER A 21 33.08 -14.63 -2.55
CA SER A 21 33.72 -14.96 -1.29
C SER A 21 33.72 -13.78 -0.31
N VAL A 22 33.94 -12.55 -0.80
CA VAL A 22 33.84 -11.34 0.02
C VAL A 22 32.43 -11.15 0.55
N ILE A 23 31.40 -11.30 -0.30
CA ILE A 23 30.00 -11.16 0.07
C ILE A 23 29.58 -12.21 1.13
N GLU A 24 30.01 -13.46 0.98
CA GLU A 24 29.75 -14.52 1.96
C GLU A 24 30.32 -14.19 3.34
N ASN A 25 31.51 -13.60 3.40
CA ASN A 25 32.15 -13.19 4.64
C ASN A 25 31.54 -11.90 5.24
N LEU A 26 30.99 -11.00 4.41
CA LEU A 26 30.34 -9.79 4.89
C LEU A 26 28.99 -10.05 5.58
N MET A 27 28.28 -11.11 5.18
CA MET A 27 26.97 -11.44 5.74
C MET A 27 26.98 -11.65 7.26
N PRO A 28 27.80 -12.55 7.86
CA PRO A 28 27.85 -12.71 9.30
C PRO A 28 28.37 -11.46 10.01
N VAL A 29 29.35 -10.75 9.44
CA VAL A 29 29.92 -9.54 10.04
C VAL A 29 28.90 -8.40 10.11
N SER A 30 28.02 -8.28 9.11
CA SER A 30 26.94 -7.28 9.11
C SER A 30 25.91 -7.45 10.23
N ARG A 31 25.84 -8.65 10.84
CA ARG A 31 24.95 -8.94 11.97
C ARG A 31 25.55 -8.52 13.32
N ASP A 32 26.83 -8.15 13.35
CA ASP A 32 27.48 -7.51 14.51
C ASP A 32 28.02 -6.11 14.13
N PRO A 33 27.13 -5.12 13.93
CA PRO A 33 27.55 -3.78 13.53
C PRO A 33 28.32 -3.03 14.63
N LYS A 34 28.38 -3.57 15.86
CA LYS A 34 29.14 -2.98 16.98
C LYS A 34 30.59 -3.50 17.03
N GLY A 35 30.87 -4.63 16.37
CA GLY A 35 32.17 -5.25 16.30
C GLY A 35 33.24 -4.34 15.68
N GLU A 36 34.49 -4.53 16.11
CA GLU A 36 35.63 -3.76 15.61
C GLU A 36 35.86 -4.01 14.10
N VAL A 37 35.63 -5.23 13.63
CA VAL A 37 35.76 -5.62 12.22
C VAL A 37 34.79 -4.80 11.36
N TRP A 38 33.51 -4.74 11.74
CA TRP A 38 32.52 -3.96 11.00
C TRP A 38 32.89 -2.48 10.92
N ARG A 39 33.32 -1.91 12.05
CA ARG A 39 33.75 -0.50 12.10
C ARG A 39 34.89 -0.21 11.12
N LYS A 40 35.93 -1.07 11.09
CA LYS A 40 37.04 -0.95 10.15
C LYS A 40 36.59 -1.07 8.69
N LEU A 41 35.65 -1.98 8.40
CA LEU A 41 35.07 -2.14 7.06
C LEU A 41 34.27 -0.92 6.62
N VAL A 42 33.44 -0.35 7.51
CA VAL A 42 32.75 0.92 7.27
C VAL A 42 33.76 2.04 7.02
N ASP A 43 34.83 2.10 7.81
CA ASP A 43 35.87 3.11 7.62
C ASP A 43 36.59 2.98 6.27
N ALA A 44 36.78 1.75 5.80
CA ALA A 44 37.34 1.41 4.50
C ALA A 44 36.36 1.62 3.31
N GLY A 45 35.10 1.99 3.57
CA GLY A 45 34.10 2.29 2.54
C GLY A 45 33.32 1.08 2.02
N VAL A 46 33.03 0.09 2.89
CA VAL A 46 32.24 -1.09 2.52
C VAL A 46 30.86 -0.72 1.93
N PHE A 47 30.22 0.36 2.40
CA PHE A 47 28.94 0.81 1.83
C PHE A 47 29.07 1.30 0.39
N THR A 48 30.10 2.08 0.09
CA THR A 48 30.40 2.45 -1.30
C THR A 48 30.61 1.20 -2.17
N GLY A 49 31.34 0.20 -1.66
CA GLY A 49 31.50 -1.09 -2.33
C GLY A 49 30.17 -1.81 -2.58
N LEU A 50 29.33 -1.95 -1.56
CA LEU A 50 28.02 -2.61 -1.69
C LEU A 50 27.08 -1.87 -2.65
N THR A 51 27.05 -0.54 -2.65
CA THR A 51 26.27 0.25 -3.63
C THR A 51 26.78 0.05 -5.06
N PHE A 52 28.10 0.00 -5.24
CA PHE A 52 28.71 -0.35 -6.52
C PHE A 52 28.29 -1.76 -6.97
N THR A 53 28.25 -2.73 -6.05
CA THR A 53 27.76 -4.08 -6.35
C THR A 53 26.32 -4.03 -6.84
N VAL A 54 25.40 -3.36 -6.14
CA VAL A 54 24.00 -3.21 -6.60
C VAL A 54 23.90 -2.66 -8.02
N LEU A 55 24.77 -1.70 -8.37
CA LEU A 55 24.78 -1.07 -9.68
C LEU A 55 25.39 -1.94 -10.79
N ASN A 56 26.22 -2.93 -10.48
CA ASN A 56 27.06 -3.63 -11.46
C ASN A 56 26.96 -5.17 -11.43
N PHE A 57 26.30 -5.77 -10.43
CA PHE A 57 26.33 -7.23 -10.21
C PHE A 57 25.63 -8.04 -11.31
N GLY A 58 24.67 -7.46 -12.04
CA GLY A 58 24.10 -8.10 -13.23
C GLY A 58 25.12 -8.38 -14.34
N ALA A 59 26.17 -7.55 -14.47
CA ALA A 59 27.27 -7.78 -15.41
C ALA A 59 28.35 -8.72 -14.84
N MET A 60 28.33 -8.98 -13.53
CA MET A 60 29.26 -9.90 -12.86
C MET A 60 28.80 -11.36 -12.96
N ILE A 61 27.48 -11.61 -12.95
CA ILE A 61 26.93 -12.97 -13.06
C ILE A 61 26.96 -13.51 -14.51
N THR A 62 26.77 -12.65 -15.52
CA THR A 62 26.62 -13.08 -16.92
C THR A 62 27.94 -13.29 -17.67
N LYS A 63 29.08 -12.89 -17.09
CA LYS A 63 30.40 -13.18 -17.64
C LYS A 63 30.93 -14.49 -17.07
N GLY A 64 30.40 -15.61 -17.54
CA GLY A 64 31.03 -16.93 -17.35
C GLY A 64 32.25 -17.11 -18.26
N ASP A 65 33.23 -17.90 -17.82
CA ASP A 65 34.43 -18.23 -18.59
C ASP A 65 34.07 -18.84 -19.97
N ASP A 66 34.62 -18.23 -21.03
CA ASP A 66 34.78 -18.76 -22.39
C ASP A 66 33.55 -19.02 -23.29
N GLY A 67 32.36 -18.51 -22.98
CA GLY A 67 31.23 -18.60 -23.91
C GLY A 67 30.38 -17.34 -23.98
N ASP A 68 30.15 -16.79 -25.19
CA ASP A 68 29.09 -15.82 -25.47
C ASP A 68 27.73 -16.49 -25.16
N MET A 69 27.28 -16.37 -23.92
CA MET A 69 25.96 -16.81 -23.50
C MET A 69 24.91 -16.02 -24.28
N THR A 70 23.97 -16.72 -24.91
CA THR A 70 22.88 -16.05 -25.62
C THR A 70 22.01 -15.28 -24.61
N GLN A 71 21.33 -14.22 -25.07
CA GLN A 71 20.47 -13.43 -24.20
C GLN A 71 19.42 -14.30 -23.49
N ASP A 72 18.84 -15.28 -24.19
CA ASP A 72 17.83 -16.19 -23.63
C ASP A 72 18.41 -17.12 -22.54
N GLU A 73 19.66 -17.56 -22.68
CA GLU A 73 20.36 -18.38 -21.66
C GLU A 73 20.72 -17.55 -20.42
N ALA A 74 21.22 -16.32 -20.60
CA ALA A 74 21.45 -15.39 -19.50
C ALA A 74 20.16 -15.06 -18.74
N GLU A 75 19.05 -14.93 -19.46
CA GLU A 75 17.73 -14.70 -18.89
C GLU A 75 17.20 -15.91 -18.12
N ALA A 76 17.36 -17.14 -18.65
CA ALA A 76 17.00 -18.37 -17.95
C ALA A 76 17.84 -18.60 -16.69
N HIS A 77 19.15 -18.35 -16.77
CA HIS A 77 20.06 -18.47 -15.64
C HIS A 77 19.78 -17.42 -14.55
N GLY A 78 19.43 -16.19 -14.96
CA GLY A 78 19.07 -15.10 -14.04
C GLY A 78 17.81 -15.37 -13.19
N GLN A 79 16.88 -16.19 -13.66
CA GLN A 79 15.69 -16.57 -12.88
C GLN A 79 16.02 -17.48 -11.68
N LEU A 80 17.11 -18.24 -11.77
CA LEU A 80 17.56 -19.18 -10.73
C LEU A 80 18.41 -18.51 -9.65
N LEU A 81 18.98 -17.34 -9.92
CA LEU A 81 19.91 -16.66 -9.02
C LEU A 81 19.24 -15.51 -8.24
N PRO A 82 19.64 -15.25 -6.97
CA PRO A 82 19.24 -14.05 -6.24
C PRO A 82 19.37 -12.79 -7.10
N SER A 83 18.45 -11.84 -6.97
CA SER A 83 18.56 -10.61 -7.75
C SER A 83 19.88 -9.91 -7.42
N ALA A 84 20.43 -9.15 -8.37
CA ALA A 84 21.68 -8.42 -8.17
C ALA A 84 21.69 -7.46 -6.96
N TRP A 85 20.51 -7.15 -6.46
CA TRP A 85 20.25 -6.32 -5.28
C TRP A 85 20.16 -7.11 -3.99
N SER A 86 19.76 -8.37 -4.10
CA SER A 86 19.29 -9.21 -3.00
C SER A 86 20.29 -9.23 -1.85
N ILE A 87 21.53 -9.61 -2.14
CA ILE A 87 22.56 -9.83 -1.13
C ILE A 87 23.18 -8.51 -0.63
N PRO A 88 23.61 -7.57 -1.49
CA PRO A 88 24.17 -6.32 -0.98
C PRO A 88 23.19 -5.52 -0.12
N ILE A 89 21.91 -5.47 -0.49
CA ILE A 89 20.89 -4.81 0.32
C ILE A 89 20.63 -5.57 1.61
N GLU A 90 20.67 -6.90 1.61
CA GLU A 90 20.57 -7.68 2.84
C GLU A 90 21.70 -7.36 3.82
N ILE A 91 22.95 -7.23 3.35
CA ILE A 91 24.09 -6.84 4.18
C ILE A 91 23.87 -5.43 4.76
N MET A 92 23.46 -4.46 3.95
CA MET A 92 23.14 -3.10 4.40
C MET A 92 21.98 -3.09 5.41
N LEU A 93 20.96 -3.93 5.17
CA LEU A 93 19.78 -4.05 6.02
C LEU A 93 20.13 -4.69 7.37
N ASN A 94 20.92 -5.77 7.38
CA ASN A 94 21.39 -6.39 8.62
C ASN A 94 22.14 -5.36 9.46
N ALA A 95 23.14 -4.69 8.88
CA ALA A 95 23.94 -3.71 9.60
C ALA A 95 23.11 -2.55 10.18
N SER A 96 22.17 -2.03 9.39
CA SER A 96 21.27 -0.99 9.86
C SER A 96 20.27 -1.51 10.88
N SER A 97 19.80 -2.76 10.80
CA SER A 97 18.79 -3.34 11.71
C SER A 97 19.36 -3.74 13.06
N PHE A 98 20.60 -4.27 13.09
CA PHE A 98 21.26 -4.72 14.33
C PHE A 98 21.98 -3.59 15.09
N CYS A 99 22.08 -2.38 14.51
CA CYS A 99 22.54 -1.22 15.25
C CYS A 99 21.42 -0.63 16.13
N GLY A 100 21.78 0.10 17.20
CA GLY A 100 20.78 0.75 18.06
C GLY A 100 19.96 1.81 17.33
N ASN A 101 18.90 2.33 17.93
CA ASN A 101 18.09 3.42 17.33
C ASN A 101 18.77 4.81 17.37
N THR A 102 20.03 4.87 17.79
CA THR A 102 20.81 6.10 17.86
C THR A 102 22.06 5.93 17.03
N ALA A 103 22.21 6.74 15.98
CA ALA A 103 23.35 6.67 15.08
C ALA A 103 24.65 7.10 15.77
N THR A 104 25.62 6.19 15.85
CA THR A 104 27.00 6.50 16.25
C THR A 104 27.77 7.06 15.04
N PRO A 105 29.05 7.46 15.19
CA PRO A 105 29.87 7.89 14.05
C PRO A 105 29.91 6.86 12.91
N THR A 106 29.88 5.57 13.23
CA THR A 106 29.87 4.48 12.24
C THR A 106 28.59 4.49 11.42
N GLU A 107 27.41 4.50 12.05
CA GLU A 107 26.15 4.55 11.30
C GLU A 107 25.99 5.85 10.51
N LYS A 108 26.47 6.99 11.03
CA LYS A 108 26.46 8.25 10.28
C LYS A 108 27.27 8.16 8.99
N LYS A 109 28.43 7.51 9.02
CA LYS A 109 29.25 7.25 7.83
C LYS A 109 28.55 6.30 6.86
N MET A 110 27.99 5.19 7.35
CA MET A 110 27.19 4.26 6.52
C MET A 110 26.07 4.97 5.76
N ILE A 111 25.31 5.83 6.46
CA ILE A 111 24.19 6.59 5.88
C ILE A 111 24.70 7.62 4.87
N ALA A 112 25.81 8.31 5.16
CA ALA A 112 26.40 9.28 4.23
C ALA A 112 26.87 8.61 2.93
N ASP A 113 27.54 7.46 3.03
CA ASP A 113 28.02 6.69 1.86
C ASP A 113 26.84 6.19 1.02
N LEU A 114 25.80 5.68 1.67
CA LEU A 114 24.59 5.18 0.99
C LEU A 114 23.81 6.31 0.32
N ARG A 115 23.66 7.46 1.01
CA ARG A 115 22.96 8.65 0.51
C ARG A 115 23.51 9.13 -0.84
N ALA A 116 24.83 9.05 -1.04
CA ALA A 116 25.47 9.49 -2.27
C ALA A 116 25.10 8.66 -3.51
N GLN A 117 24.61 7.43 -3.34
CA GLN A 117 24.33 6.49 -4.45
C GLN A 117 22.89 5.96 -4.46
N TRP A 118 22.08 6.30 -3.45
CA TRP A 118 20.72 5.78 -3.27
C TRP A 118 19.84 5.94 -4.52
N GLY A 119 19.75 7.16 -5.06
CA GLY A 119 18.90 7.46 -6.21
C GLY A 119 19.30 6.67 -7.46
N ASP A 120 20.59 6.37 -7.65
CA ASP A 120 21.07 5.58 -8.78
C ASP A 120 20.79 4.09 -8.58
N MET A 121 20.91 3.58 -7.34
CA MET A 121 20.47 2.23 -7.01
C MET A 121 19.00 2.08 -7.41
N MET A 122 18.12 2.98 -7.00
CA MET A 122 16.67 2.92 -7.27
C MET A 122 16.27 2.91 -8.76
N ARG A 123 17.17 3.23 -9.68
CA ARG A 123 16.92 3.24 -11.14
C ARG A 123 17.10 1.89 -11.82
N ARG A 124 17.72 0.90 -11.18
CA ARG A 124 17.95 -0.41 -11.81
C ARG A 124 16.71 -1.32 -11.74
N PRO A 125 16.40 -2.09 -12.81
CA PRO A 125 15.31 -3.05 -12.78
C PRO A 125 15.59 -4.19 -11.81
N MET A 126 14.54 -4.73 -11.20
CA MET A 126 14.63 -5.84 -10.25
C MET A 126 14.05 -7.11 -10.84
N TYR A 127 14.79 -8.22 -10.78
CA TYR A 127 14.26 -9.56 -11.05
C TYR A 127 13.42 -10.13 -9.89
N SER A 128 13.19 -9.35 -8.82
CA SER A 128 12.41 -9.76 -7.63
C SER A 128 10.91 -9.94 -7.90
N LEU A 129 10.42 -9.58 -9.09
CA LEU A 129 8.99 -9.66 -9.44
C LEU A 129 8.55 -11.04 -9.94
N LEU A 130 9.47 -12.03 -9.98
CA LEU A 130 9.09 -13.42 -10.22
C LEU A 130 8.20 -13.91 -9.05
N PRO A 131 7.14 -14.70 -9.32
CA PRO A 131 6.13 -15.06 -8.33
C PRO A 131 6.56 -16.17 -7.35
N ASN A 132 7.87 -16.39 -7.17
CA ASN A 132 8.41 -17.39 -6.26
C ASN A 132 8.53 -16.86 -4.84
N ASP A 133 8.16 -17.70 -3.86
CA ASP A 133 8.19 -17.38 -2.43
C ASP A 133 9.58 -16.98 -1.94
N ASN A 134 10.63 -17.54 -2.53
CA ASN A 134 12.02 -17.19 -2.25
C ASN A 134 12.33 -15.69 -2.53
N ARG A 135 11.49 -14.98 -3.28
CA ARG A 135 11.66 -13.55 -3.61
C ARG A 135 10.80 -12.61 -2.77
N ALA A 136 9.93 -13.14 -1.90
CA ALA A 136 9.16 -12.30 -0.98
C ALA A 136 10.08 -11.43 -0.12
N ALA A 137 11.12 -12.05 0.46
CA ALA A 137 12.14 -11.32 1.21
C ALA A 137 12.83 -10.24 0.35
N GLU A 138 13.18 -10.53 -0.90
CA GLU A 138 13.82 -9.56 -1.81
C GLU A 138 12.92 -8.33 -2.06
N ARG A 139 11.61 -8.55 -2.24
CA ARG A 139 10.63 -7.48 -2.47
C ARG A 139 10.44 -6.57 -1.26
N GLY A 140 10.57 -7.08 -0.04
CA GLY A 140 10.45 -6.29 1.19
C GLY A 140 11.71 -5.49 1.56
N ARG A 141 12.90 -5.95 1.18
CA ARG A 141 14.19 -5.40 1.67
C ARG A 141 14.41 -3.92 1.38
N THR A 142 14.01 -3.43 0.21
CA THR A 142 14.23 -2.00 -0.16
C THR A 142 13.41 -1.08 0.75
N ALA A 143 12.13 -1.38 0.93
CA ALA A 143 11.27 -0.63 1.83
C ALA A 143 11.77 -0.71 3.28
N HIS A 144 12.15 -1.90 3.75
CA HIS A 144 12.69 -2.09 5.09
C HIS A 144 13.97 -1.28 5.32
N LEU A 145 14.92 -1.32 4.38
CA LEU A 145 16.16 -0.56 4.47
C LEU A 145 15.86 0.95 4.52
N ALA A 146 15.00 1.45 3.62
CA ALA A 146 14.60 2.86 3.62
C ALA A 146 13.99 3.28 4.97
N MET A 147 13.04 2.49 5.49
CA MET A 147 12.45 2.74 6.81
C MET A 147 13.53 2.77 7.90
N ARG A 148 14.45 1.79 7.91
CA ARG A 148 15.50 1.72 8.93
C ARG A 148 16.45 2.91 8.89
N LEU A 149 16.83 3.37 7.70
CA LEU A 149 17.67 4.56 7.53
C LEU A 149 16.98 5.81 8.10
N THR A 150 15.66 5.95 7.91
CA THR A 150 14.93 7.09 8.49
C THR A 150 14.77 7.02 10.01
N VAL A 151 14.91 5.83 10.63
CA VAL A 151 14.98 5.71 12.10
C VAL A 151 16.32 6.24 12.61
N LEU A 152 17.41 5.90 11.92
CA LEU A 152 18.77 6.30 12.30
C LEU A 152 19.06 7.77 11.99
N ASP A 153 18.56 8.27 10.86
CA ASP A 153 18.68 9.64 10.40
C ASP A 153 17.40 10.07 9.64
N PRO A 154 16.45 10.75 10.32
CA PRO A 154 15.23 11.24 9.69
C PRO A 154 15.46 12.15 8.48
N SER A 155 16.63 12.79 8.36
CA SER A 155 16.94 13.60 7.17
C SER A 155 17.03 12.77 5.89
N PHE A 156 17.21 11.45 5.98
CA PHE A 156 17.13 10.56 4.83
C PHE A 156 15.78 10.63 4.11
N LEU A 157 14.71 11.10 4.76
CA LEU A 157 13.44 11.40 4.10
C LEU A 157 13.56 12.38 2.94
N SER A 158 14.51 13.32 2.98
CA SER A 158 14.73 14.23 1.86
C SER A 158 15.18 13.50 0.60
N GLU A 159 15.90 12.38 0.74
CA GLU A 159 16.31 11.55 -0.39
C GLU A 159 15.11 10.87 -1.04
N LEU A 160 14.25 10.25 -0.23
CA LEU A 160 13.04 9.56 -0.69
C LEU A 160 12.02 10.56 -1.31
N ALA A 161 11.99 11.78 -0.79
CA ALA A 161 11.13 12.85 -1.26
C ALA A 161 11.60 13.48 -2.60
N LYS A 162 12.87 13.30 -3.02
CA LYS A 162 13.39 13.89 -4.26
C LYS A 162 12.55 13.48 -5.48
N PRO A 163 12.19 14.40 -6.40
CA PRO A 163 11.40 14.05 -7.59
C PRO A 163 12.04 12.97 -8.48
N SER A 164 13.37 12.91 -8.50
CA SER A 164 14.13 11.94 -9.30
C SER A 164 14.29 10.57 -8.62
N ASP A 165 13.94 10.46 -7.34
CA ASP A 165 14.06 9.21 -6.59
C ASP A 165 12.90 8.26 -6.92
N LEU A 166 13.24 6.98 -7.10
CA LEU A 166 12.31 5.93 -7.50
C LEU A 166 12.00 4.94 -6.38
N THR A 167 12.36 5.21 -5.12
CA THR A 167 12.10 4.29 -4.00
C THR A 167 10.62 3.94 -3.91
N LEU A 168 9.74 4.95 -3.93
CA LEU A 168 8.29 4.75 -3.85
C LEU A 168 7.76 3.99 -5.08
N THR A 169 8.31 4.25 -6.28
CA THR A 169 7.98 3.50 -7.50
C THR A 169 8.36 2.01 -7.36
N VAL A 170 9.55 1.74 -6.84
CA VAL A 170 10.08 0.39 -6.62
C VAL A 170 9.27 -0.35 -5.57
N CYS A 171 8.99 0.28 -4.43
CA CYS A 171 8.21 -0.33 -3.35
C CYS A 171 6.77 -0.60 -3.79
N PHE A 172 6.16 0.32 -4.55
CA PHE A 172 4.81 0.12 -5.06
C PHE A 172 4.75 -1.06 -6.05
N ARG A 173 5.76 -1.17 -6.92
CA ARG A 173 5.89 -2.32 -7.82
C ARG A 173 6.12 -3.63 -7.04
N ASN A 174 6.90 -3.60 -5.97
CA ASN A 174 7.10 -4.77 -5.12
C ASN A 174 5.82 -5.18 -4.38
N TRP A 175 5.04 -4.22 -3.89
CA TRP A 175 3.70 -4.46 -3.33
C TRP A 175 2.78 -5.10 -4.38
N MET A 176 2.69 -4.55 -5.60
CA MET A 176 1.87 -5.10 -6.70
C MET A 176 2.13 -6.57 -7.03
N HIS A 177 3.35 -7.04 -6.75
CA HIS A 177 3.83 -8.38 -7.06
C HIS A 177 4.12 -9.20 -5.78
N ALA A 178 3.61 -8.73 -4.64
CA ALA A 178 3.84 -9.40 -3.37
C ALA A 178 3.13 -10.77 -3.34
N THR A 179 3.75 -11.73 -2.67
CA THR A 179 3.21 -13.11 -2.57
C THR A 179 3.04 -13.57 -1.13
N SER A 180 3.35 -12.74 -0.14
CA SER A 180 3.23 -13.04 1.29
C SER A 180 2.75 -11.83 2.08
N SER A 181 2.28 -12.02 3.31
CA SER A 181 1.92 -10.88 4.17
C SER A 181 3.12 -9.97 4.48
N LEU A 182 4.32 -10.53 4.61
CA LEU A 182 5.52 -9.78 4.96
C LEU A 182 5.89 -8.72 3.91
N ASP A 183 5.93 -9.10 2.64
CA ASP A 183 6.27 -8.17 1.56
C ASP A 183 5.12 -7.24 1.17
N ILE A 184 3.87 -7.66 1.40
CA ILE A 184 2.70 -6.74 1.37
C ILE A 184 2.91 -5.64 2.43
N ALA A 185 3.02 -6.03 3.70
CA ALA A 185 3.01 -5.12 4.85
C ALA A 185 4.19 -4.14 4.83
N VAL A 186 5.41 -4.62 4.55
CA VAL A 186 6.61 -3.75 4.56
C VAL A 186 6.56 -2.70 3.45
N ASN A 187 6.14 -3.07 2.23
CA ASN A 187 6.04 -2.11 1.13
C ASN A 187 4.88 -1.13 1.34
N SER A 188 3.69 -1.63 1.74
CA SER A 188 2.53 -0.78 1.99
C SER A 188 2.77 0.19 3.13
N THR A 189 3.41 -0.23 4.23
CA THR A 189 3.73 0.64 5.38
C THR A 189 4.57 1.85 4.98
N LEU A 190 5.66 1.62 4.25
CA LEU A 190 6.52 2.73 3.80
C LEU A 190 5.74 3.71 2.92
N ILE A 191 4.98 3.21 1.95
CA ILE A 191 4.25 4.07 1.00
C ILE A 191 3.10 4.79 1.69
N CYS A 192 2.35 4.11 2.55
CA CYS A 192 1.23 4.69 3.30
C CYS A 192 1.67 5.89 4.14
N SER A 193 2.88 5.81 4.73
CA SER A 193 3.50 6.92 5.49
C SER A 193 3.72 8.20 4.65
N PHE A 194 3.72 8.11 3.32
CA PHE A 194 3.78 9.25 2.40
C PHE A 194 2.41 9.69 1.86
N LEU A 195 1.38 8.85 2.01
CA LEU A 195 0.04 9.09 1.48
C LEU A 195 -0.90 9.70 2.52
N ASP A 196 -0.73 9.34 3.79
CA ASP A 196 -1.64 9.72 4.86
C ASP A 196 -0.87 10.11 6.14
N GLU A 197 -1.21 11.29 6.67
CA GLU A 197 -0.60 11.83 7.89
C GLU A 197 -0.85 10.95 9.12
N GLN A 198 -1.95 10.19 9.14
CA GLN A 198 -2.25 9.26 10.24
C GLN A 198 -1.23 8.13 10.34
N HIS A 199 -0.62 7.78 9.20
CA HIS A 199 0.34 6.70 9.07
C HIS A 199 1.80 7.19 9.21
N ILE A 200 2.03 8.50 9.40
CA ILE A 200 3.38 9.04 9.60
C ILE A 200 3.97 8.51 10.92
N PRO A 201 5.12 7.80 10.86
CA PRO A 201 5.79 7.32 12.05
C PRO A 201 6.17 8.45 13.01
N ARG A 202 6.02 8.23 14.31
CA ARG A 202 6.28 9.27 15.34
C ARG A 202 7.67 9.88 15.24
N TYR A 203 8.68 9.09 14.89
CA TYR A 203 10.06 9.54 14.74
C TYR A 203 10.29 10.43 13.51
N TRP A 204 9.36 10.47 12.54
CA TRP A 204 9.41 11.42 11.41
C TRP A 204 8.85 12.79 11.77
N LYS A 205 7.88 12.86 12.71
CA LYS A 205 7.08 14.07 12.96
C LYS A 205 7.92 15.32 13.25
N SER A 206 8.97 15.18 14.07
CA SER A 206 9.85 16.32 14.39
C SER A 206 10.61 16.84 13.17
N TYR A 207 11.04 15.96 12.26
CA TYR A 207 11.75 16.36 11.05
C TYR A 207 10.80 17.00 10.03
N LEU A 208 9.63 16.38 9.83
CA LEU A 208 8.61 16.83 8.88
C LEU A 208 7.99 18.18 9.28
N ALA A 209 7.99 18.55 10.56
CA ALA A 209 7.57 19.88 11.00
C ALA A 209 8.38 21.02 10.35
N SER A 210 9.64 20.77 9.98
CA SER A 210 10.50 21.73 9.26
C SER A 210 10.74 21.39 7.79
N HIS A 211 10.42 20.15 7.38
CA HIS A 211 10.65 19.63 6.03
C HIS A 211 9.42 18.86 5.57
N PRO A 212 8.30 19.55 5.24
CA PRO A 212 7.06 18.88 4.87
C PRO A 212 7.25 18.00 3.64
N LEU A 213 6.49 16.90 3.58
CA LEU A 213 6.48 16.02 2.42
C LEU A 213 5.96 16.77 1.17
N PRO A 214 6.36 16.35 -0.05
CA PRO A 214 5.75 16.86 -1.27
C PRO A 214 4.24 16.61 -1.27
N SER A 215 3.48 17.47 -1.94
CA SER A 215 2.02 17.27 -2.03
C SER A 215 1.68 15.97 -2.77
N LEU A 216 0.50 15.39 -2.47
CA LEU A 216 0.04 14.13 -3.06
C LEU A 216 -0.01 14.18 -4.60
N ARG A 217 -0.33 15.35 -5.17
CA ARG A 217 -0.25 15.62 -6.62
C ARG A 217 1.11 15.30 -7.25
N HIS A 218 2.20 15.43 -6.49
CA HIS A 218 3.55 15.07 -6.94
C HIS A 218 3.94 13.64 -6.57
N LEU A 219 3.41 13.10 -5.47
CA LEU A 219 3.74 11.76 -4.99
C LEU A 219 2.99 10.66 -5.77
N ILE A 220 1.70 10.85 -6.05
CA ILE A 220 0.85 9.83 -6.69
C ILE A 220 1.40 9.40 -8.06
N PRO A 221 1.75 10.30 -9.00
CA PRO A 221 2.33 9.87 -10.28
C PRO A 221 3.62 9.05 -10.12
N ARG A 222 4.43 9.35 -9.10
CA ARG A 222 5.67 8.61 -8.81
C ARG A 222 5.39 7.22 -8.25
N ILE A 223 4.42 7.09 -7.34
CA ILE A 223 3.99 5.82 -6.78
C ILE A 223 3.40 4.93 -7.89
N VAL A 224 2.41 5.45 -8.61
CA VAL A 224 1.66 4.72 -9.65
C VAL A 224 2.54 4.34 -10.84
N ARG A 225 3.65 5.04 -11.08
CA ARG A 225 4.67 4.61 -12.06
C ARG A 225 5.10 3.16 -11.84
N GLY A 226 5.06 2.65 -10.61
CA GLY A 226 5.38 1.25 -10.29
C GLY A 226 4.44 0.24 -10.96
N ALA A 227 3.19 0.62 -11.25
CA ALA A 227 2.22 -0.22 -11.96
C ALA A 227 2.29 -0.09 -13.49
N THR A 228 3.05 0.87 -14.03
CA THR A 228 3.08 1.13 -15.47
C THR A 228 3.94 0.15 -16.27
N VAL A 229 4.76 -0.67 -15.61
CA VAL A 229 5.63 -1.65 -16.27
C VAL A 229 5.25 -3.06 -15.81
N TYR A 230 5.27 -4.01 -16.74
CA TYR A 230 5.09 -5.43 -16.44
C TYR A 230 5.99 -6.31 -17.30
N TYR A 231 6.25 -7.51 -16.78
CA TYR A 231 7.04 -8.53 -17.46
C TYR A 231 6.12 -9.53 -18.16
N VAL A 232 6.41 -9.84 -19.42
CA VAL A 232 5.67 -10.84 -20.21
C VAL A 232 6.28 -12.21 -19.93
N GLN A 233 5.53 -13.12 -19.31
CA GLN A 233 6.00 -14.50 -19.18
C GLN A 233 5.95 -15.25 -20.53
N PRO A 234 6.97 -16.09 -20.83
CA PRO A 234 8.27 -16.19 -20.18
C PRO A 234 9.23 -15.13 -20.75
N GLY A 235 9.71 -14.20 -19.92
CA GLY A 235 10.71 -13.21 -20.35
C GLY A 235 10.74 -11.90 -19.54
N PRO A 236 11.89 -11.21 -19.50
CA PRO A 236 12.07 -9.91 -18.86
C PRO A 236 11.67 -8.73 -19.78
N ARG A 237 10.97 -8.99 -20.89
CA ARG A 237 10.53 -7.92 -21.79
C ARG A 237 9.50 -7.03 -21.09
N GLU A 238 9.94 -5.81 -20.77
CA GLU A 238 9.11 -4.77 -20.20
C GLU A 238 8.08 -4.30 -21.22
N ARG A 239 6.80 -4.40 -20.86
CA ARG A 239 5.71 -3.74 -21.56
C ARG A 239 5.14 -2.62 -20.71
N LYS A 240 4.71 -1.55 -21.37
CA LYS A 240 4.08 -0.40 -20.72
C LYS A 240 2.57 -0.59 -20.69
N ARG A 241 1.98 -0.44 -19.51
CA ARG A 241 0.53 -0.30 -19.34
C ARG A 241 0.13 1.14 -19.59
N ASN A 242 -1.00 1.34 -20.26
CA ASN A 242 -1.66 2.64 -20.24
C ASN A 242 -2.24 2.93 -18.83
N PRO A 243 -2.67 4.16 -18.52
CA PRO A 243 -3.20 4.51 -17.20
C PRO A 243 -4.36 3.63 -16.72
N GLN A 244 -5.26 3.22 -17.62
CA GLN A 244 -6.39 2.36 -17.26
C GLN A 244 -5.94 0.93 -16.94
N GLN A 245 -5.08 0.35 -17.77
CA GLN A 245 -4.50 -0.98 -17.53
C GLN A 245 -3.67 -1.03 -16.24
N ALA A 246 -2.95 0.05 -15.92
CA ALA A 246 -2.21 0.15 -14.67
C ALA A 246 -3.16 0.21 -13.46
N ALA A 247 -4.25 0.97 -13.56
CA ALA A 247 -5.30 1.03 -12.54
C ALA A 247 -5.96 -0.34 -12.31
N GLU A 248 -6.34 -1.05 -13.37
CA GLU A 248 -6.90 -2.41 -13.29
C GLU A 248 -5.91 -3.38 -12.64
N ALA A 249 -4.62 -3.28 -12.98
CA ALA A 249 -3.59 -4.09 -12.34
C ALA A 249 -3.48 -3.80 -10.83
N ILE A 250 -3.59 -2.54 -10.41
CA ILE A 250 -3.58 -2.14 -8.99
C ILE A 250 -4.75 -2.77 -8.24
N VAL A 251 -5.95 -2.71 -8.82
CA VAL A 251 -7.14 -3.33 -8.24
C VAL A 251 -6.97 -4.84 -8.12
N ASN A 252 -6.43 -5.49 -9.16
CA ASN A 252 -6.18 -6.93 -9.15
C ASN A 252 -5.14 -7.35 -8.11
N ALA A 253 -4.07 -6.56 -7.91
CA ALA A 253 -3.08 -6.81 -6.88
C ALA A 253 -3.72 -6.75 -5.48
N PHE A 254 -4.46 -5.68 -5.19
CA PHE A 254 -5.19 -5.53 -3.92
C PHE A 254 -6.15 -6.72 -3.64
N VAL A 255 -6.94 -7.14 -4.64
CA VAL A 255 -7.83 -8.31 -4.51
C VAL A 255 -7.04 -9.59 -4.23
N SER A 256 -5.92 -9.78 -4.93
CA SER A 256 -5.03 -10.91 -4.70
C SER A 256 -4.46 -10.90 -3.27
N HIS A 257 -4.03 -9.75 -2.77
CA HIS A 257 -3.50 -9.62 -1.42
C HIS A 257 -4.51 -9.99 -0.36
N LEU A 258 -5.76 -9.52 -0.45
CA LEU A 258 -6.83 -9.89 0.47
C LEU A 258 -7.05 -11.42 0.56
N SER A 259 -6.72 -12.14 -0.50
CA SER A 259 -6.79 -13.61 -0.55
C SER A 259 -5.56 -14.32 0.02
N ILE A 260 -4.40 -13.65 0.04
CA ILE A 260 -3.12 -14.17 0.55
C ILE A 260 -2.97 -13.96 2.06
N LEU A 261 -3.48 -12.85 2.58
CA LEU A 261 -3.27 -12.46 3.98
C LEU A 261 -3.81 -13.52 4.97
N PRO A 262 -3.05 -13.92 6.00
CA PRO A 262 -3.45 -14.95 6.96
C PRO A 262 -4.78 -14.63 7.64
N HIS A 263 -5.77 -15.52 7.61
CA HIS A 263 -7.12 -15.26 8.15
C HIS A 263 -7.19 -14.96 9.66
N THR A 264 -6.10 -15.18 10.40
CA THR A 264 -6.04 -15.08 11.85
C THR A 264 -5.54 -13.72 12.37
N GLU A 265 -4.95 -12.88 11.51
CA GLU A 265 -4.32 -11.63 11.94
C GLU A 265 -5.12 -10.41 11.46
N SER A 266 -5.52 -9.55 12.40
CA SER A 266 -6.27 -8.33 12.10
C SER A 266 -5.37 -7.21 11.57
N SER A 267 -4.13 -7.11 12.04
CA SER A 267 -3.16 -6.07 11.64
C SER A 267 -2.81 -6.10 10.16
N ASP A 268 -2.70 -7.29 9.58
CA ASP A 268 -2.40 -7.49 8.16
C ASP A 268 -3.54 -6.98 7.28
N LEU A 269 -4.76 -7.39 7.62
CA LEU A 269 -5.98 -6.95 6.93
C LEU A 269 -6.14 -5.42 7.03
N ASP A 270 -5.94 -4.89 8.22
CA ASP A 270 -6.04 -3.48 8.53
C ASP A 270 -5.03 -2.64 7.73
N SER A 271 -3.77 -3.09 7.67
CA SER A 271 -2.71 -2.41 6.93
C SER A 271 -2.99 -2.36 5.44
N GLU A 272 -3.48 -3.45 4.85
CA GLU A 272 -3.78 -3.52 3.42
C GLU A 272 -5.00 -2.68 3.04
N LEU A 273 -6.07 -2.71 3.86
CA LEU A 273 -7.25 -1.86 3.66
C LEU A 273 -6.90 -0.38 3.80
N SER A 274 -6.12 -0.02 4.82
CA SER A 274 -5.71 1.36 5.08
C SER A 274 -4.80 1.89 3.97
N PHE A 275 -3.87 1.06 3.49
CA PHE A 275 -3.04 1.40 2.34
C PHE A 275 -3.88 1.66 1.09
N PHE A 276 -4.82 0.77 0.77
CA PHE A 276 -5.66 0.93 -0.42
C PHE A 276 -6.56 2.16 -0.31
N HIS A 277 -7.15 2.41 0.86
CA HIS A 277 -7.94 3.62 1.11
C HIS A 277 -7.11 4.91 0.97
N ALA A 278 -5.90 4.94 1.54
CA ALA A 278 -4.96 6.05 1.43
C ALA A 278 -4.52 6.31 -0.02
N LEU A 279 -4.46 5.27 -0.86
CA LEU A 279 -4.18 5.41 -2.29
C LEU A 279 -5.40 5.97 -3.05
N LEU A 280 -6.60 5.56 -2.70
CA LEU A 280 -7.83 5.98 -3.38
C LEU A 280 -8.17 7.45 -3.15
N LEU A 281 -7.95 7.97 -1.93
CA LEU A 281 -8.37 9.31 -1.56
C LEU A 281 -7.81 10.42 -2.46
N PRO A 282 -6.48 10.53 -2.69
CA PRO A 282 -5.93 11.52 -3.63
C PRO A 282 -6.16 11.16 -5.10
N SER A 283 -6.37 9.87 -5.42
CA SER A 283 -6.60 9.43 -6.80
C SER A 283 -7.89 9.99 -7.41
N LYS A 284 -8.80 10.51 -6.59
CA LYS A 284 -10.00 11.24 -7.03
C LYS A 284 -9.66 12.44 -7.93
N GLU A 285 -8.54 13.08 -7.67
CA GLU A 285 -8.07 14.26 -8.42
C GLU A 285 -6.86 13.91 -9.29
N ASP A 286 -5.89 13.19 -8.73
CA ASP A 286 -4.57 13.04 -9.34
C ASP A 286 -4.40 11.78 -10.21
N TYR A 287 -5.29 10.79 -10.06
CA TYR A 287 -5.23 9.54 -10.85
C TYR A 287 -6.61 8.86 -11.01
N ARG A 288 -7.54 9.56 -11.67
CA ARG A 288 -8.95 9.15 -11.83
C ARG A 288 -9.16 7.75 -12.45
N ALA A 289 -8.18 7.26 -13.21
CA ALA A 289 -8.22 5.91 -13.77
C ALA A 289 -8.35 4.83 -12.67
N LEU A 290 -7.73 5.02 -11.49
CA LEU A 290 -7.85 4.08 -10.38
C LEU A 290 -9.28 4.00 -9.84
N LEU A 291 -9.89 5.16 -9.60
CA LEU A 291 -11.26 5.23 -9.11
C LEU A 291 -12.25 4.58 -10.08
N LYS A 292 -12.07 4.85 -11.38
CA LYS A 292 -12.85 4.20 -12.44
C LYS A 292 -12.67 2.67 -12.42
N ALA A 293 -11.43 2.18 -12.35
CA ALA A 293 -11.15 0.76 -12.31
C ALA A 293 -11.73 0.06 -11.07
N VAL A 294 -11.74 0.72 -9.90
CA VAL A 294 -12.40 0.17 -8.69
C VAL A 294 -13.90 0.06 -8.91
N ALA A 295 -14.52 1.11 -9.44
CA ALA A 295 -15.95 1.13 -9.67
C ALA A 295 -16.45 0.05 -10.62
N GLU A 296 -15.76 -0.12 -11.75
CA GLU A 296 -16.11 -1.08 -12.79
C GLU A 296 -15.63 -2.51 -12.45
N SER A 297 -14.87 -2.69 -11.36
CA SER A 297 -14.32 -4.00 -11.01
C SER A 297 -15.38 -4.91 -10.40
N THR A 298 -15.61 -6.04 -11.06
CA THR A 298 -16.49 -7.11 -10.56
C THR A 298 -15.86 -7.94 -9.44
N THR A 299 -14.55 -7.81 -9.21
CA THR A 299 -13.79 -8.63 -8.26
C THR A 299 -13.49 -7.91 -6.94
N VAL A 300 -13.34 -6.59 -6.96
CA VAL A 300 -13.00 -5.82 -5.75
C VAL A 300 -14.14 -5.78 -4.74
N TRP A 301 -15.39 -5.64 -5.20
CA TRP A 301 -16.53 -5.54 -4.29
C TRP A 301 -16.78 -6.83 -3.50
N PRO A 302 -16.82 -8.03 -4.11
CA PRO A 302 -16.90 -9.27 -3.35
C PRO A 302 -15.71 -9.46 -2.40
N ALA A 303 -14.50 -9.08 -2.81
CA ALA A 303 -13.31 -9.19 -1.96
C ALA A 303 -13.40 -8.27 -0.73
N LEU A 304 -13.87 -7.03 -0.90
CA LEU A 304 -14.12 -6.10 0.22
C LEU A 304 -15.21 -6.61 1.16
N VAL A 305 -16.29 -7.21 0.63
CA VAL A 305 -17.33 -7.83 1.46
C VAL A 305 -16.75 -9.00 2.28
N GLN A 306 -15.90 -9.84 1.68
CA GLN A 306 -15.19 -10.90 2.41
C GLN A 306 -14.24 -10.33 3.47
N ALA A 307 -13.51 -9.27 3.16
CA ALA A 307 -12.67 -8.55 4.11
C ALA A 307 -13.48 -7.99 5.29
N MET A 308 -14.66 -7.42 5.05
CA MET A 308 -15.57 -6.97 6.12
C MET A 308 -16.06 -8.11 7.00
N ARG A 309 -16.45 -9.26 6.40
CA ARG A 309 -16.83 -10.45 7.18
C ARG A 309 -15.69 -10.95 8.05
N ARG A 310 -14.48 -10.99 7.51
CA ARG A 310 -13.27 -11.36 8.25
C ARG A 310 -12.98 -10.35 9.37
N ALA A 311 -13.06 -9.06 9.10
CA ALA A 311 -12.85 -8.02 10.11
C ALA A 311 -13.86 -8.16 11.26
N TYR A 312 -15.14 -8.43 10.95
CA TYR A 312 -16.15 -8.75 11.95
C TYR A 312 -15.81 -9.99 12.79
N GLN A 313 -15.40 -11.09 12.14
CA GLN A 313 -14.99 -12.33 12.84
C GLN A 313 -13.78 -12.15 13.76
N LEU A 314 -12.88 -11.22 13.40
CA LEU A 314 -11.67 -10.89 14.16
C LEU A 314 -11.91 -9.73 15.14
N GLU A 315 -13.13 -9.18 15.22
CA GLU A 315 -13.45 -7.97 15.98
C GLU A 315 -12.50 -6.78 15.65
N ALA A 316 -12.05 -6.71 14.40
CA ALA A 316 -11.10 -5.72 13.90
C ALA A 316 -11.82 -4.43 13.48
N GLU A 317 -12.14 -3.58 14.45
CA GLU A 317 -12.95 -2.37 14.23
C GLU A 317 -12.39 -1.44 13.15
N HIS A 318 -11.07 -1.18 13.18
CA HIS A 318 -10.43 -0.27 12.23
C HIS A 318 -10.51 -0.81 10.80
N ALA A 319 -10.15 -2.08 10.58
CA ALA A 319 -10.27 -2.75 9.29
C ALA A 319 -11.71 -2.71 8.75
N TYR A 320 -12.70 -3.00 9.59
CA TYR A 320 -14.11 -2.97 9.20
C TYR A 320 -14.55 -1.56 8.79
N TRP A 321 -14.18 -0.55 9.58
CA TRP A 321 -14.45 0.85 9.27
C TRP A 321 -13.77 1.32 7.98
N THR A 322 -12.50 0.98 7.79
CA THR A 322 -11.73 1.35 6.59
C THR A 322 -12.33 0.72 5.34
N ALA A 323 -12.80 -0.52 5.42
CA ALA A 323 -13.56 -1.14 4.33
C ALA A 323 -14.83 -0.33 3.99
N LEU A 324 -15.63 0.06 4.99
CA LEU A 324 -16.81 0.94 4.78
C LEU A 324 -16.43 2.28 4.14
N GLN A 325 -15.30 2.87 4.56
CA GLN A 325 -14.78 4.11 3.99
C GLN A 325 -14.39 3.96 2.52
N ILE A 326 -13.94 2.78 2.07
CA ILE A 326 -13.67 2.49 0.65
C ILE A 326 -14.98 2.49 -0.16
N PHE A 327 -16.04 1.85 0.34
CA PHE A 327 -17.38 1.92 -0.27
C PHE A 327 -17.82 3.39 -0.42
N PHE A 328 -17.84 4.14 0.67
CA PHE A 328 -18.24 5.55 0.66
C PHE A 328 -17.37 6.42 -0.28
N SER A 329 -16.05 6.25 -0.21
CA SER A 329 -15.09 7.07 -0.95
C SER A 329 -15.19 6.90 -2.46
N THR A 330 -15.72 5.78 -2.93
CA THR A 330 -15.83 5.50 -4.37
C THR A 330 -16.96 6.29 -5.03
N LEU A 331 -18.03 6.62 -4.28
CA LEU A 331 -19.17 7.37 -4.83
C LEU A 331 -19.04 8.89 -4.67
N HIS A 332 -18.53 9.38 -3.53
CA HIS A 332 -18.46 10.82 -3.20
C HIS A 332 -17.81 11.77 -4.25
N PRO A 333 -16.77 11.40 -5.02
CA PRO A 333 -16.18 12.30 -6.01
C PRO A 333 -16.85 12.21 -7.40
N LEU A 334 -17.83 11.33 -7.58
CA LEU A 334 -18.43 11.02 -8.88
C LEU A 334 -19.87 11.51 -9.01
N ASP A 335 -20.25 12.44 -8.13
CA ASP A 335 -21.58 13.01 -7.95
C ASP A 335 -22.22 13.60 -9.23
N THR A 336 -21.50 13.65 -10.35
CA THR A 336 -21.98 14.22 -11.61
C THR A 336 -22.47 13.19 -12.63
N GLN A 337 -22.18 11.89 -12.50
CA GLN A 337 -22.50 10.88 -13.54
C GLN A 337 -23.37 9.73 -13.00
N ALA A 338 -24.69 9.79 -13.26
CA ALA A 338 -25.64 8.77 -12.83
C ALA A 338 -25.33 7.36 -13.35
N GLU A 339 -24.83 7.25 -14.58
CA GLU A 339 -24.43 5.95 -15.17
C GLU A 339 -23.37 5.26 -14.31
N PHE A 340 -22.48 6.03 -13.69
CA PHE A 340 -21.42 5.50 -12.85
C PHE A 340 -21.93 5.05 -11.48
N ALA A 341 -22.78 5.87 -10.85
CA ALA A 341 -23.43 5.49 -9.59
C ALA A 341 -24.28 4.22 -9.74
N ASP A 342 -24.93 4.06 -10.90
CA ASP A 342 -25.69 2.86 -11.24
C ASP A 342 -24.83 1.59 -11.24
N VAL A 343 -23.68 1.61 -11.93
CA VAL A 343 -22.73 0.49 -11.98
C VAL A 343 -22.23 0.12 -10.58
N VAL A 344 -21.79 1.10 -9.79
CA VAL A 344 -21.26 0.85 -8.45
C VAL A 344 -22.32 0.27 -7.52
N ILE A 345 -23.53 0.86 -7.50
CA ILE A 345 -24.62 0.39 -6.63
C ILE A 345 -25.09 -1.00 -7.05
N ALA A 346 -25.12 -1.31 -8.36
CA ALA A 346 -25.41 -2.65 -8.86
C ALA A 346 -24.36 -3.67 -8.37
N HIS A 347 -23.08 -3.30 -8.38
CA HIS A 347 -22.01 -4.14 -7.84
C HIS A 347 -22.12 -4.35 -6.32
N TRP A 348 -22.50 -3.33 -5.55
CA TRP A 348 -22.72 -3.48 -4.10
C TRP A 348 -23.88 -4.44 -3.82
N ALA A 349 -24.99 -4.30 -4.55
CA ALA A 349 -26.14 -5.19 -4.41
C ALA A 349 -25.81 -6.64 -4.74
N THR A 350 -24.97 -6.88 -5.77
CA THR A 350 -24.62 -8.24 -6.23
C THR A 350 -23.48 -8.89 -5.44
N SER A 351 -22.58 -8.11 -4.84
CA SER A 351 -21.46 -8.61 -4.04
C SER A 351 -21.83 -9.03 -2.61
N GLY A 352 -23.06 -8.75 -2.17
CA GLY A 352 -23.53 -9.07 -0.81
C GLY A 352 -23.14 -8.02 0.24
N PHE A 353 -22.93 -6.76 -0.18
CA PHE A 353 -22.62 -5.65 0.72
C PHE A 353 -23.74 -5.41 1.76
N PHE A 354 -25.00 -5.38 1.31
CA PHE A 354 -26.13 -5.19 2.23
C PHE A 354 -26.30 -6.38 3.18
N ASP A 355 -26.02 -7.60 2.72
CA ASP A 355 -26.08 -8.81 3.54
C ASP A 355 -25.02 -8.75 4.66
N VAL A 356 -23.77 -8.35 4.36
CA VAL A 356 -22.75 -8.24 5.42
C VAL A 356 -23.09 -7.17 6.45
N LEU A 357 -23.63 -6.02 6.04
CA LEU A 357 -24.07 -4.96 6.98
C LEU A 357 -25.17 -5.45 7.93
N GLU A 358 -26.12 -6.23 7.41
CA GLU A 358 -27.21 -6.82 8.21
C GLU A 358 -26.71 -7.94 9.12
N ASP A 359 -25.77 -8.77 8.66
CA ASP A 359 -25.18 -9.87 9.45
C ASP A 359 -24.25 -9.35 10.56
N SER A 360 -23.62 -8.20 10.35
CA SER A 360 -22.69 -7.56 11.31
C SER A 360 -23.28 -6.30 11.94
N ALA A 361 -24.61 -6.19 12.01
CA ALA A 361 -25.31 -5.00 12.51
C ALA A 361 -24.81 -4.52 13.89
N ASP A 362 -24.54 -5.44 14.81
CA ASP A 362 -24.12 -5.11 16.19
C ASP A 362 -22.76 -4.44 16.17
N PHE A 363 -21.84 -5.09 15.48
CA PHE A 363 -20.48 -4.63 15.31
C PHE A 363 -20.42 -3.29 14.57
N LEU A 364 -21.20 -3.12 13.50
CA LEU A 364 -21.34 -1.84 12.79
C LEU A 364 -21.74 -0.69 13.73
N LEU A 365 -22.61 -0.95 14.70
CA LEU A 365 -23.08 0.05 15.65
C LEU A 365 -22.10 0.31 16.80
N GLU A 366 -21.23 -0.64 17.12
CA GLU A 366 -20.16 -0.53 18.12
C GLU A 366 -18.94 0.23 17.59
N VAL A 367 -18.60 0.04 16.32
CA VAL A 367 -17.53 0.80 15.65
C VAL A 367 -17.82 2.30 15.74
N ALA A 368 -16.92 3.06 16.36
CA ALA A 368 -17.13 4.47 16.72
C ALA A 368 -17.68 5.34 15.56
N ALA A 369 -17.12 5.19 14.35
CA ALA A 369 -17.53 5.93 13.16
C ALA A 369 -18.44 5.13 12.20
N GLY A 370 -18.89 3.95 12.62
CA GLY A 370 -19.71 3.03 11.82
C GLY A 370 -21.06 3.63 11.44
N PRO A 371 -21.90 4.07 12.41
CA PRO A 371 -23.21 4.66 12.12
C PRO A 371 -23.13 5.92 11.24
N MET A 372 -22.09 6.74 11.44
CA MET A 372 -21.83 7.92 10.60
C MET A 372 -21.56 7.51 9.15
N THR A 373 -20.62 6.59 8.96
CA THR A 373 -20.21 6.16 7.61
C THR A 373 -21.38 5.48 6.88
N PHE A 374 -22.14 4.66 7.60
CA PHE A 374 -23.36 4.04 7.07
C PHE A 374 -24.41 5.08 6.67
N SER A 375 -24.63 6.11 7.50
CA SER A 375 -25.54 7.22 7.16
C SER A 375 -25.14 7.92 5.86
N PHE A 376 -23.85 8.14 5.64
CA PHE A 376 -23.38 8.73 4.38
C PHE A 376 -23.61 7.82 3.18
N ILE A 377 -23.35 6.51 3.31
CA ILE A 377 -23.65 5.53 2.26
C ILE A 377 -25.15 5.55 1.90
N LEU A 378 -26.03 5.57 2.91
CA LEU A 378 -27.48 5.67 2.70
C LEU A 378 -27.86 6.95 1.95
N GLY A 379 -27.31 8.10 2.38
CA GLY A 379 -27.55 9.39 1.75
C GLY A 379 -27.16 9.41 0.27
N VAL A 380 -26.00 8.83 -0.06
CA VAL A 380 -25.53 8.73 -1.46
C VAL A 380 -26.46 7.84 -2.30
N ILE A 381 -26.84 6.65 -1.83
CA ILE A 381 -27.79 5.80 -2.57
C ILE A 381 -29.10 6.55 -2.79
N GLN A 382 -29.56 7.28 -1.76
CA GLN A 382 -30.77 8.07 -1.82
C GLN A 382 -30.70 9.20 -2.85
N GLU A 383 -29.55 9.86 -3.01
CA GLU A 383 -29.35 10.89 -4.03
C GLU A 383 -29.52 10.34 -5.45
N PHE A 384 -29.03 9.12 -5.70
CA PHE A 384 -29.02 8.53 -7.03
C PHE A 384 -30.24 7.66 -7.35
N ILE A 385 -31.05 7.26 -6.37
CA ILE A 385 -32.10 6.25 -6.55
C ILE A 385 -33.06 6.52 -7.72
N SER A 386 -33.41 7.80 -7.94
CA SER A 386 -34.31 8.23 -9.03
C SER A 386 -33.67 8.21 -10.42
N ARG A 387 -32.33 8.10 -10.49
CA ARG A 387 -31.51 8.11 -11.71
C ARG A 387 -30.93 6.73 -12.04
N LEU A 388 -31.03 5.75 -11.13
CA LEU A 388 -30.56 4.38 -11.35
C LEU A 388 -31.32 3.70 -12.49
N GLY A 389 -30.69 2.77 -13.18
CA GLY A 389 -31.30 1.89 -14.17
C GLY A 389 -32.34 0.95 -13.55
N THR A 390 -33.24 0.43 -14.39
CA THR A 390 -34.33 -0.46 -13.96
C THR A 390 -33.79 -1.72 -13.27
N ASP A 391 -32.72 -2.31 -13.80
CA ASP A 391 -32.13 -3.53 -13.26
C ASP A 391 -31.50 -3.30 -11.88
N THR A 392 -30.78 -2.20 -11.70
CA THR A 392 -30.20 -1.81 -10.41
C THR A 392 -31.28 -1.54 -9.36
N ARG A 393 -32.37 -0.86 -9.75
CA ARG A 393 -33.53 -0.67 -8.86
C ARG A 393 -34.14 -2.00 -8.45
N LEU A 394 -34.26 -2.95 -9.38
CA LEU A 394 -34.77 -4.29 -9.09
C LEU A 394 -33.85 -5.04 -8.13
N LEU A 395 -32.53 -4.96 -8.33
CA LEU A 395 -31.54 -5.53 -7.41
C LEU A 395 -31.64 -4.93 -6.01
N LEU A 396 -31.75 -3.61 -5.91
CA LEU A 396 -31.96 -2.93 -4.62
C LEU A 396 -33.25 -3.42 -3.93
N ARG A 397 -34.36 -3.57 -4.65
CA ARG A 397 -35.60 -4.13 -4.05
C ARG A 397 -35.41 -5.53 -3.48
N GLN A 398 -34.60 -6.34 -4.14
CA GLN A 398 -34.36 -7.71 -3.70
C GLN A 398 -33.40 -7.77 -2.51
N ARG A 399 -32.37 -6.94 -2.52
CA ARG A 399 -31.20 -7.04 -1.62
C ARG A 399 -31.18 -6.03 -0.47
N PHE A 400 -31.83 -4.89 -0.61
CA PHE A 400 -31.86 -3.86 0.43
C PHE A 400 -32.87 -4.22 1.53
N ARG A 401 -32.46 -5.08 2.46
CA ARG A 401 -33.30 -5.59 3.55
C ARG A 401 -32.52 -5.54 4.87
N PHE A 402 -33.01 -4.74 5.80
CA PHE A 402 -32.32 -4.46 7.07
C PHE A 402 -33.19 -4.66 8.32
N PRO A 403 -33.85 -5.81 8.53
CA PRO A 403 -34.73 -6.01 9.68
C PRO A 403 -33.99 -5.94 11.03
N LYS A 404 -32.84 -6.59 11.18
CA LYS A 404 -32.03 -6.56 12.42
C LYS A 404 -31.45 -5.18 12.62
N LEU A 405 -30.81 -4.60 11.60
CA LEU A 405 -30.19 -3.29 11.72
C LEU A 405 -31.24 -2.21 12.04
N SER A 406 -32.42 -2.24 11.40
CA SER A 406 -33.53 -1.35 11.75
C SER A 406 -33.94 -1.49 13.21
N ALA A 407 -34.13 -2.72 13.70
CA ALA A 407 -34.52 -2.97 15.08
C ALA A 407 -33.49 -2.46 16.10
N LYS A 408 -32.20 -2.52 15.77
CA LYS A 408 -31.10 -2.08 16.64
C LYS A 408 -30.82 -0.58 16.58
N LEU A 409 -31.17 0.05 15.47
CA LEU A 409 -31.09 1.49 15.28
C LEU A 409 -32.23 2.26 15.97
N VAL A 410 -33.33 1.59 16.35
CA VAL A 410 -34.44 2.23 17.09
C VAL A 410 -33.90 2.82 18.39
N PRO A 411 -33.90 4.15 18.55
CA PRO A 411 -33.40 4.78 19.76
C PRO A 411 -34.36 4.50 20.93
N SER A 412 -33.82 4.36 22.14
CA SER A 412 -34.62 4.23 23.36
C SER A 412 -35.47 5.47 23.65
N MET A 413 -35.05 6.63 23.16
CA MET A 413 -35.81 7.89 23.18
C MET A 413 -35.52 8.70 21.92
N GLN A 414 -36.52 9.36 21.34
CA GLN A 414 -36.30 10.27 20.23
C GLN A 414 -35.44 11.48 20.67
N PRO A 415 -34.45 11.90 19.86
CA PRO A 415 -33.64 13.05 20.18
C PRO A 415 -34.49 14.32 20.15
N THR A 416 -34.28 15.18 21.13
CA THR A 416 -34.92 16.49 21.20
C THR A 416 -34.44 17.39 20.05
N VAL A 417 -35.27 18.35 19.63
CA VAL A 417 -34.89 19.38 18.63
C VAL A 417 -33.59 20.09 19.03
N ARG A 418 -33.37 20.31 20.34
CA ARG A 418 -32.15 20.91 20.85
C ARG A 418 -30.91 20.03 20.61
N GLN A 419 -31.03 18.72 20.80
CA GLN A 419 -29.94 17.77 20.54
C GLN A 419 -29.65 17.67 19.04
N GLN A 420 -30.69 17.64 18.19
CA GLN A 420 -30.52 17.68 16.74
C GLN A 420 -29.84 18.98 16.29
N MET A 421 -30.25 20.13 16.82
CA MET A 421 -29.61 21.42 16.52
C MET A 421 -28.16 21.47 17.00
N ALA A 422 -27.86 20.90 18.18
CA ALA A 422 -26.50 20.84 18.70
C ALA A 422 -25.60 19.95 17.83
N PHE A 423 -26.13 18.81 17.39
CA PHE A 423 -25.45 17.91 16.44
C PHE A 423 -25.17 18.64 15.11
N MET A 424 -26.19 19.27 14.51
CA MET A 424 -26.04 19.99 13.24
C MET A 424 -25.10 21.20 13.30
N ARG A 425 -24.97 21.83 14.47
CA ARG A 425 -24.00 22.93 14.69
C ARG A 425 -22.56 22.44 14.83
N GLY A 426 -22.35 21.14 15.01
CA GLY A 426 -21.05 20.54 15.30
C GLY A 426 -20.58 20.84 16.72
N SER A 427 -19.84 19.91 17.30
CA SER A 427 -19.31 19.99 18.67
C SER A 427 -17.77 19.93 18.64
N GLY A 428 -17.14 21.01 18.15
CA GLY A 428 -15.69 21.21 18.14
C GLY A 428 -15.19 22.32 17.19
N ASP A 429 -13.87 22.52 17.15
CA ASP A 429 -13.16 23.56 16.36
C ASP A 429 -13.35 23.46 14.83
N THR A 430 -13.93 22.36 14.33
CA THR A 430 -14.12 22.10 12.89
C THR A 430 -15.54 22.37 12.38
N GLY A 431 -16.51 22.66 13.28
CA GLY A 431 -17.91 22.87 12.92
C GLY A 431 -18.63 21.63 12.36
N ARG A 432 -18.04 20.43 12.50
CA ARG A 432 -18.63 19.15 12.09
C ARG A 432 -19.06 18.32 13.31
N PRO A 433 -20.11 17.49 13.21
CA PRO A 433 -20.43 16.54 14.28
C PRO A 433 -19.27 15.56 14.49
N ARG A 434 -19.07 15.11 15.74
CA ARG A 434 -18.07 14.07 16.03
C ARG A 434 -18.49 12.74 15.43
N ALA A 435 -17.53 11.94 14.98
CA ALA A 435 -17.82 10.67 14.31
C ALA A 435 -18.48 9.65 15.24
N ASP A 436 -18.18 9.71 16.54
CA ASP A 436 -18.69 8.86 17.62
C ASP A 436 -19.97 9.40 18.29
N ASP A 437 -20.56 10.48 17.75
CA ASP A 437 -21.77 11.05 18.32
C ASP A 437 -22.94 10.05 18.19
N PRO A 438 -23.64 9.71 19.29
CA PRO A 438 -24.74 8.75 19.27
C PRO A 438 -25.90 9.17 18.36
N MET A 439 -26.00 10.46 18.01
CA MET A 439 -26.98 10.96 17.03
C MET A 439 -26.81 10.30 15.66
N TRP A 440 -25.63 9.83 15.28
CA TRP A 440 -25.44 9.12 14.01
C TRP A 440 -26.27 7.84 13.89
N ARG A 441 -26.61 7.18 15.01
CA ARG A 441 -27.55 6.05 14.99
C ARG A 441 -28.97 6.50 14.60
N TYR A 442 -29.39 7.67 15.09
CA TYR A 442 -30.67 8.25 14.70
C TYR A 442 -30.70 8.65 13.23
N VAL A 443 -29.64 9.31 12.74
CA VAL A 443 -29.51 9.69 11.33
C VAL A 443 -29.50 8.47 10.42
N ALA A 444 -28.78 7.41 10.81
CA ALA A 444 -28.78 6.14 10.08
C ALA A 444 -30.18 5.52 10.01
N LEU A 445 -30.94 5.54 11.11
CA LEU A 445 -32.31 5.04 11.13
C LEU A 445 -33.21 5.82 10.17
N GLU A 446 -33.18 7.15 10.23
CA GLU A 446 -34.01 8.00 9.36
C GLU A 446 -33.67 7.78 7.88
N GLY A 447 -32.37 7.75 7.56
CA GLY A 447 -31.89 7.46 6.20
C GLY A 447 -32.35 6.08 5.72
N LEU A 448 -32.28 5.07 6.59
CA LEU A 448 -32.67 3.70 6.28
C LEU A 448 -34.17 3.58 6.02
N VAL A 449 -35.00 4.20 6.87
CA VAL A 449 -36.46 4.22 6.71
C VAL A 449 -36.84 4.92 5.40
N LYS A 450 -36.30 6.11 5.17
CA LYS A 450 -36.59 6.92 3.97
C LYS A 450 -36.19 6.19 2.69
N LEU A 451 -34.99 5.63 2.64
CA LEU A 451 -34.51 4.89 1.48
C LEU A 451 -35.33 3.61 1.26
N THR A 452 -35.72 2.90 2.32
CA THR A 452 -36.61 1.74 2.23
C THR A 452 -37.96 2.10 1.61
N GLU A 453 -38.55 3.24 2.00
CA GLU A 453 -39.79 3.73 1.41
C GLU A 453 -39.63 4.11 -0.06
N GLU A 454 -38.55 4.81 -0.41
CA GLU A 454 -38.27 5.19 -1.80
C GLU A 454 -38.09 3.95 -2.70
N ILE A 455 -37.33 2.95 -2.25
CA ILE A 455 -37.16 1.67 -2.96
C ILE A 455 -38.51 0.98 -3.19
N LYS A 456 -39.42 1.01 -2.20
CA LYS A 456 -40.78 0.48 -2.33
C LYS A 456 -41.62 1.29 -3.32
N ARG A 457 -41.54 2.62 -3.32
CA ARG A 457 -42.33 3.51 -4.20
C ARG A 457 -41.97 3.36 -5.67
N LEU A 458 -40.79 2.86 -6.00
CA LEU A 458 -40.44 2.53 -7.38
C LEU A 458 -41.33 1.41 -7.99
N GLN A 459 -42.26 0.82 -7.22
CA GLN A 459 -43.26 -0.17 -7.67
C GLN A 459 -44.30 0.35 -8.69
N GLY A 460 -44.42 1.67 -8.89
CA GLY A 460 -45.23 2.27 -9.97
C GLY A 460 -44.36 2.71 -11.13
#